data_AF-A0A9D8YP65-F1
#
_entry.id   AF-A0A9D8YP65-F1
#
_cell.length_a   1.000
_cell.length_b   1.000
_cell.length_c   1.000
_cell.angle_alpha   90.00
_cell.angle_beta   90.00
_cell.angle_gamma   90.00
#
_symmetry.space_group_name_H-M   'P 1'
#
loop_
_entity.id
_entity.type
_entity.pdbx_description
1 polymer ?
#
loop_
_entity_poly.entity_id
_entity_poly.type
_entity_poly.pdbx_seq_one_letter_code
_entity_poly.pdbx_strand_id
1 'polypeptide(L)'
;MIEIRSYHYNPEKFDLYKKWAIEEAAPFLKANLPVIGFWIDNGKAPELTGSDPTPHKHGVANVTWIIDWESEDARAKGFKDILGGDGWADIWSRHPDADGYLQMEARFAEAL
;
A
#
# COMPACT_ATOMS: atom_id res chain seq x y z
N MET A 1 12.55 -10.08 -5.59
CA MET A 1 12.73 -8.97 -4.63
C MET A 1 11.37 -8.58 -4.09
N ILE A 2 11.14 -8.79 -2.80
CA ILE A 2 9.87 -8.45 -2.16
C ILE A 2 9.88 -6.97 -1.79
N GLU A 3 8.91 -6.21 -2.29
CA GLU A 3 8.63 -4.84 -1.83
C GLU A 3 7.40 -4.84 -0.93
N ILE A 4 7.59 -4.45 0.34
CA ILE A 4 6.52 -4.27 1.33
C ILE A 4 6.27 -2.78 1.47
N ARG A 5 5.08 -2.33 1.06
CA ARG A 5 4.69 -0.92 1.13
C ARG A 5 3.72 -0.73 2.27
N SER A 6 4.06 0.15 3.20
CA SER A 6 3.30 0.42 4.42
C SER A 6 2.86 1.87 4.42
N TYR A 7 1.55 2.12 4.41
CA TYR A 7 1.00 3.47 4.44
C TYR A 7 0.24 3.74 5.73
N HIS A 8 0.39 4.97 6.21
CA HIS A 8 -0.39 5.53 7.31
C HIS A 8 -1.35 6.54 6.69
N TYR A 9 -2.54 6.08 6.34
CA TYR A 9 -3.58 6.92 5.76
C TYR A 9 -4.41 7.61 6.84
N ASN A 10 -4.91 8.81 6.56
CA ASN A 10 -5.69 9.62 7.49
C ASN A 10 -6.91 8.81 8.00
N PRO A 11 -6.99 8.53 9.32
CA PRO A 11 -8.09 7.76 9.90
C PRO A 11 -9.48 8.36 9.62
N GLU A 12 -9.58 9.69 9.54
CA GLU A 12 -10.85 10.38 9.28
C GLU A 12 -11.40 10.13 7.87
N LYS A 13 -10.55 9.72 6.94
CA LYS A 13 -10.89 9.43 5.54
C LYS A 13 -10.80 7.94 5.21
N PHE A 14 -10.44 7.11 6.18
CA PHE A 14 -10.01 5.75 5.95
C PHE A 14 -11.14 4.84 5.44
N ASP A 15 -12.38 5.04 5.87
CA ASP A 15 -13.51 4.26 5.36
C ASP A 15 -13.76 4.49 3.86
N LEU A 16 -13.64 5.74 3.41
CA LEU A 16 -13.75 6.09 1.98
C LEU A 16 -12.59 5.49 1.19
N TYR A 17 -11.37 5.57 1.75
CA TYR A 17 -10.20 4.94 1.17
C TYR A 17 -10.36 3.44 1.03
N LYS A 18 -10.80 2.76 2.10
CA LYS A 18 -11.01 1.32 2.13
C LYS A 18 -12.00 0.89 1.06
N LYS A 19 -13.09 1.63 0.89
CA LYS A 19 -14.07 1.36 -0.17
C LYS A 19 -13.44 1.48 -1.56
N TRP A 20 -12.83 2.62 -1.88
CA TRP A 20 -12.14 2.84 -3.16
C TRP A 20 -11.05 1.79 -3.42
N ALA A 21 -10.27 1.45 -2.40
CA ALA A 21 -9.18 0.50 -2.52
C ALA A 21 -9.68 -0.92 -2.81
N ILE A 22 -10.78 -1.34 -2.18
CA ILE A 22 -11.37 -2.68 -2.38
C ILE A 22 -12.09 -2.76 -3.72
N GLU A 23 -12.86 -1.74 -4.08
CA GLU A 23 -13.74 -1.76 -5.25
C GLU A 23 -12.98 -1.46 -6.55
N GLU A 24 -11.92 -0.65 -6.50
CA GLU A 24 -11.26 -0.15 -7.71
C GLU A 24 -9.76 -0.45 -7.74
N ALA A 25 -9.01 0.04 -6.75
CA ALA A 25 -7.56 0.04 -6.83
C ALA A 25 -6.95 -1.36 -6.76
N ALA A 26 -7.34 -2.17 -5.77
CA ALA A 26 -6.78 -3.50 -5.57
C ALA A 26 -7.08 -4.48 -6.69
N PRO A 27 -8.32 -4.55 -7.24
CA PRO A 27 -8.58 -5.37 -8.42
C PRO A 27 -7.67 -5.01 -9.59
N PHE A 28 -7.52 -3.71 -9.90
CA PHE A 28 -6.67 -3.26 -11.00
C PHE A 28 -5.19 -3.57 -10.75
N LEU A 29 -4.65 -3.22 -9.59
CA LEU A 29 -3.23 -3.44 -9.30
C LEU A 29 -2.87 -4.92 -9.24
N LYS A 30 -3.73 -5.77 -8.68
CA LYS A 30 -3.52 -7.24 -8.66
C LYS A 30 -3.57 -7.86 -10.05
N ALA A 31 -4.33 -7.29 -10.98
CA ALA A 31 -4.40 -7.77 -12.36
C ALA A 31 -3.17 -7.36 -13.20
N ASN A 32 -2.45 -6.32 -12.80
CA ASN A 32 -1.41 -5.69 -13.62
C ASN A 32 0.00 -5.73 -13.01
N LEU A 33 0.11 -5.97 -11.71
CA LEU A 33 1.38 -6.06 -10.98
C LEU A 33 1.47 -7.41 -10.26
N PRO A 34 2.69 -7.91 -9.95
CA PRO A 34 2.90 -9.16 -9.23
C PRO A 34 2.64 -9.00 -7.72
N VAL A 35 1.42 -8.58 -7.36
CA VAL A 35 0.99 -8.37 -5.97
C VAL A 35 0.79 -9.71 -5.29
N ILE A 36 1.59 -10.00 -4.26
CA ILE A 36 1.40 -11.17 -3.39
C ILE A 36 0.18 -10.97 -2.50
N GLY A 37 0.01 -9.75 -1.98
CA GLY A 37 -1.11 -9.48 -1.11
C GLY A 37 -1.34 -8.01 -0.79
N PHE A 38 -2.51 -7.77 -0.22
CA PHE A 38 -3.00 -6.46 0.16
C PHE A 38 -3.79 -6.58 1.46
N TRP A 39 -3.42 -5.79 2.45
CA TRP A 39 -4.05 -5.76 3.77
C TRP A 39 -4.50 -4.34 4.11
N ILE A 40 -5.66 -4.27 4.75
CA ILE A 40 -6.27 -3.06 5.27
C ILE A 40 -6.56 -3.30 6.74
N ASP A 41 -6.32 -2.28 7.55
CA ASP A 41 -6.61 -2.32 8.97
C ASP A 41 -8.07 -2.72 9.26
N ASN A 42 -8.23 -3.51 10.32
CA ASN A 42 -9.50 -4.00 10.81
C ASN A 42 -9.93 -3.31 12.12
N GLY A 43 -9.19 -2.28 12.56
CA GLY A 43 -9.51 -1.46 13.72
C GLY A 43 -9.09 -2.08 15.05
N LYS A 44 -8.41 -3.23 15.05
CA LYS A 44 -7.84 -3.80 16.28
C LYS A 44 -6.59 -3.03 16.68
N ALA A 45 -6.45 -2.78 17.98
CA ALA A 45 -5.24 -2.16 18.51
C ALA A 45 -4.02 -3.04 18.21
N PRO A 46 -2.87 -2.45 17.81
CA PRO A 46 -1.66 -3.20 17.57
C PRO A 46 -1.07 -3.73 18.88
N GLU A 47 -0.52 -4.94 18.83
CA GLU A 47 0.25 -5.51 19.92
C GLU A 47 1.74 -5.14 19.74
N LEU A 48 2.27 -4.31 20.65
CA LEU A 48 3.69 -3.93 20.66
C LEU A 48 4.40 -4.64 21.81
N THR A 49 5.29 -5.55 21.49
CA THR A 49 6.01 -6.41 22.45
C THR A 49 7.51 -6.41 22.15
N GLY A 50 8.33 -6.74 23.15
CA GLY A 50 9.80 -6.80 23.01
C GLY A 50 10.51 -6.18 24.21
N SER A 51 11.83 -6.03 24.14
CA SER A 51 12.63 -5.42 25.21
C SER A 51 12.58 -3.88 25.23
N ASP A 52 12.19 -3.24 24.13
CA ASP A 52 12.13 -1.78 23.99
C ASP A 52 11.08 -1.35 22.94
N PRO A 53 9.77 -1.61 23.16
CA PRO A 53 8.74 -1.27 22.19
C PRO A 53 8.47 0.24 22.18
N THR A 54 8.69 0.89 21.04
CA THR A 54 8.33 2.30 20.83
C THR A 54 7.22 2.42 19.79
N PRO A 55 6.08 3.07 20.09
CA PRO A 55 5.03 3.30 19.10
C PRO A 55 5.49 4.29 18.03
N HIS A 56 5.12 4.03 16.78
CA HIS A 56 5.31 4.98 15.69
C HIS A 56 4.43 6.22 15.89
N LYS A 57 4.88 7.39 15.41
CA LYS A 57 4.15 8.67 15.49
C LYS A 57 2.71 8.58 14.97
N HIS A 58 2.49 7.81 13.92
CA HIS A 58 1.19 7.64 13.26
C HIS A 58 0.49 6.31 13.62
N GLY A 59 0.99 5.58 14.61
CA GLY A 59 0.59 4.19 14.86
C GLY A 59 1.16 3.22 13.82
N VAL A 60 0.64 2.00 13.76
CA VAL A 60 1.00 1.04 12.71
C VAL A 60 0.37 1.43 11.38
N ALA A 61 0.96 0.99 10.26
CA ALA A 61 0.40 1.20 8.95
C ALA A 61 -1.01 0.59 8.84
N ASN A 62 -1.95 1.35 8.29
CA ASN A 62 -3.33 0.90 8.09
C ASN A 62 -3.60 0.41 6.66
N VAL A 63 -2.63 0.57 5.76
CA VAL A 63 -2.63 -0.01 4.41
C VAL A 63 -1.30 -0.72 4.19
N THR A 64 -1.32 -1.95 3.68
CA THR A 64 -0.10 -2.69 3.34
C THR A 64 -0.22 -3.40 2.00
N TRP A 65 0.78 -3.22 1.14
CA TRP A 65 0.95 -3.96 -0.10
C TRP A 65 2.22 -4.80 -0.03
N ILE A 66 2.18 -6.00 -0.61
CA ILE A 66 3.38 -6.82 -0.83
C ILE A 66 3.43 -7.19 -2.31
N ILE A 67 4.55 -6.89 -2.96
CA ILE A 67 4.76 -7.07 -4.39
C ILE A 67 6.05 -7.86 -4.61
N ASP A 68 6.01 -8.89 -5.46
CA ASP A 68 7.18 -9.69 -5.82
C ASP A 68 7.75 -9.26 -7.17
N TRP A 69 8.84 -8.51 -7.11
CA TRP A 69 9.51 -8.04 -8.32
C TRP A 69 10.63 -8.98 -8.73
N GLU A 70 10.67 -9.35 -10.00
CA GLU A 70 11.79 -10.11 -10.57
C GLU A 70 13.13 -9.36 -10.40
N SER A 71 13.12 -8.04 -10.58
CA SER A 71 14.30 -7.16 -10.45
C SER A 71 13.90 -5.70 -10.18
N GLU A 72 14.88 -4.86 -9.85
CA GLU A 72 14.66 -3.40 -9.73
C GLU A 72 14.21 -2.77 -11.06
N ASP A 73 14.73 -3.25 -12.19
CA ASP A 73 14.32 -2.79 -13.53
C ASP A 73 12.87 -3.18 -13.84
N ALA A 74 12.49 -4.41 -13.49
CA ALA A 74 11.11 -4.88 -13.63
C ALA A 74 10.15 -4.04 -12.79
N ARG A 75 10.54 -3.69 -11.56
CA ARG A 75 9.80 -2.77 -10.69
C ARG A 75 9.64 -1.39 -11.33
N ALA A 76 10.74 -0.79 -11.79
CA ALA A 76 10.71 0.55 -12.39
C ALA A 76 9.82 0.59 -13.62
N LYS A 77 9.93 -0.42 -14.49
CA LYS A 77 9.08 -0.59 -15.67
C LYS A 77 7.60 -0.81 -15.29
N GLY A 78 7.32 -1.72 -14.36
CA GLY A 78 5.97 -2.04 -13.92
C GLY A 78 5.25 -0.81 -13.37
N PHE A 79 5.90 -0.04 -12.49
CA PHE A 79 5.30 1.20 -11.99
C PHE A 79 5.14 2.27 -13.07
N LYS A 80 6.14 2.46 -13.93
CA LYS A 80 6.01 3.43 -15.03
C LYS A 80 4.83 3.10 -15.94
N ASP A 81 4.71 1.85 -16.37
CA ASP A 81 3.71 1.45 -17.35
C ASP A 81 2.31 1.37 -16.73
N ILE A 82 2.19 0.82 -15.52
CA ILE A 82 0.88 0.61 -14.88
C ILE A 82 0.40 1.87 -14.17
N LEU A 83 1.24 2.52 -13.34
CA LEU A 83 0.83 3.71 -12.59
C LEU A 83 0.92 5.00 -13.42
N GLY A 84 1.67 5.00 -14.52
CA GLY A 84 1.71 6.10 -15.48
C GLY A 84 0.68 5.98 -16.60
N GLY A 85 -0.08 4.88 -16.66
CA GLY A 85 -1.06 4.63 -17.71
C GLY A 85 -2.46 5.18 -17.42
N ASP A 86 -3.25 5.36 -18.48
CA ASP A 86 -4.61 5.93 -18.40
C ASP A 86 -5.56 5.13 -17.50
N GLY A 87 -5.40 3.80 -17.46
CA GLY A 87 -6.23 2.94 -16.60
C GLY A 87 -6.05 3.24 -15.11
N TRP A 88 -4.81 3.47 -14.67
CA TRP A 88 -4.57 3.88 -13.29
C TRP A 88 -4.94 5.35 -13.06
N ALA A 89 -4.68 6.23 -14.02
CA ALA A 89 -5.05 7.64 -13.92
C ALA A 89 -6.56 7.83 -13.70
N ASP A 90 -7.39 7.04 -14.38
CA ASP A 90 -8.85 7.03 -14.19
C ASP A 90 -9.24 6.59 -12.76
N ILE A 91 -8.72 5.46 -12.29
CA ILE A 91 -8.97 4.97 -10.92
C ILE A 91 -8.49 5.98 -9.86
N TRP A 92 -7.31 6.56 -10.08
CA TRP A 92 -6.71 7.54 -9.19
C TRP A 92 -7.50 8.86 -9.15
N SER A 93 -8.17 9.25 -10.25
CA SER A 93 -9.02 10.44 -10.28
C SER A 93 -10.19 10.37 -9.28
N ARG A 94 -10.58 9.15 -8.88
CA ARG A 94 -11.61 8.89 -7.87
C ARG A 94 -11.05 8.59 -6.47
N HIS A 95 -9.74 8.72 -6.29
CA HIS A 95 -9.11 8.58 -4.99
C HIS A 95 -9.71 9.60 -4.01
N PRO A 96 -10.10 9.20 -2.79
CA PRO A 96 -10.89 10.06 -1.91
C PRO A 96 -10.12 11.27 -1.37
N ASP A 97 -8.81 11.10 -1.10
CA ASP A 97 -7.96 12.20 -0.64
C ASP A 97 -6.47 11.85 -0.85
N ALA A 98 -5.81 12.52 -1.80
CA ALA A 98 -4.38 12.30 -2.08
C ALA A 98 -3.47 12.85 -0.97
N ASP A 99 -3.91 13.85 -0.21
CA ASP A 99 -3.17 14.40 0.93
C ASP A 99 -3.37 13.56 2.21
N GLY A 100 -4.26 12.57 2.15
CA GLY A 100 -4.55 11.65 3.25
C GLY A 100 -3.40 10.70 3.59
N TYR A 101 -2.37 10.57 2.75
CA TYR A 101 -1.20 9.74 3.05
C TYR A 101 -0.25 10.47 4.01
N LEU A 102 -0.39 10.22 5.31
CA LEU A 102 0.43 10.85 6.36
C LEU A 102 1.89 10.37 6.33
N GLN A 103 2.10 9.11 5.98
CA GLN A 103 3.42 8.53 5.75
C GLN A 103 3.31 7.34 4.80
N MET A 104 4.25 7.24 3.86
CA MET A 104 4.41 6.06 3.01
C MET A 104 5.83 5.53 3.13
N GLU A 105 5.94 4.23 3.34
CA GLU A 105 7.21 3.52 3.41
C GLU A 105 7.22 2.40 2.36
N ALA A 106 8.39 2.16 1.78
CA ALA A 106 8.67 0.94 1.03
C ALA A 106 9.91 0.27 1.65
N ARG A 107 9.75 -1.00 2.05
CA ARG A 107 10.85 -1.86 2.48
C ARG A 107 11.11 -2.92 1.42
N PHE A 108 12.37 -3.25 1.23
CA PHE A 108 12.82 -4.24 0.25
C PHE A 108 13.44 -5.42 0.99
N ALA A 109 13.06 -6.64 0.61
CA ALA A 109 13.47 -7.87 1.27
C ALA A 109 13.69 -9.01 0.27
N GLU A 110 14.43 -10.01 0.70
CA GLU A 110 14.52 -11.32 0.04
C GLU A 110 13.54 -12.29 0.68
N ALA A 111 12.87 -13.11 -0.14
CA ALA A 111 12.14 -14.27 0.35
C ALA A 111 13.14 -15.42 0.50
N LEU A 112 13.21 -16.02 1.69
CA LEU A 112 14.09 -17.16 2.01
C LEU A 112 13.33 -18.49 1.96
#